data_AF-A0A0F5I5A3-F1
#
_entry.id   AF-A0A0F5I5A3-F1
#
_cell.length_a   1.000
_cell.length_b   1.000
_cell.length_c   1.000
_cell.angle_alpha   90.00
_cell.angle_beta   90.00
_cell.angle_gamma   90.00
#
_symmetry.space_group_name_H-M   'P 1'
#
loop_
_entity.id
_entity.type
_entity.pdbx_description
1 polymer ?
#
loop_
_entity_poly.entity_id
_entity_poly.type
_entity_poly.pdbx_seq_one_letter_code
_entity_poly.pdbx_strand_id
1 'polypeptide(L)'
;MSELKVGLAGIGKLGAALVKQWDMKKRAIGAYHSNSERARQFTEAYAYAYPLSKQELLRLDVLLLALPANNVARFLEEILEEAEGPVHTIFINMATSLFTPQLTHKFPDVRIAGVKFMGHSQDLWERGAGLFITEAALPRQLKEMFREIGEIKVDKEEVLQEVNKLASYYAVKAAFEIESALEEKGLPSEYKERALASLAPEMIRSYSQGKVGHFGQQVIQELKEDLKGKQHS
;
A
#
# COMPACT_ATOMS: atom_id res chain seq x y z
N MET A 1 15.04 26.20 0.59
CA MET A 1 15.34 24.85 1.09
C MET A 1 15.41 23.95 -0.11
N SER A 2 16.44 23.11 -0.25
CA SER A 2 16.54 22.17 -1.37
C SER A 2 15.40 21.16 -1.31
N GLU A 3 14.89 20.78 -2.48
CA GLU A 3 13.90 19.72 -2.62
C GLU A 3 14.51 18.36 -2.28
N LEU A 4 13.74 17.51 -1.59
CA LEU A 4 14.18 16.18 -1.15
C LEU A 4 14.38 15.26 -2.37
N LYS A 5 15.56 14.69 -2.56
CA LYS A 5 15.84 13.70 -3.60
C LYS A 5 15.32 12.34 -3.17
N VAL A 6 14.21 11.92 -3.78
CA VAL A 6 13.50 10.69 -3.43
C VAL A 6 13.60 9.70 -4.58
N GLY A 7 13.93 8.46 -4.23
CA GLY A 7 13.81 7.33 -5.14
C GLY A 7 12.94 6.23 -4.57
N LEU A 8 12.56 5.30 -5.43
CA LEU A 8 11.82 4.10 -5.08
C LEU A 8 12.44 2.87 -5.75
N ALA A 9 12.73 1.84 -4.97
CA ALA A 9 13.07 0.52 -5.45
C ALA A 9 11.82 -0.37 -5.41
N GLY A 10 11.41 -0.89 -6.57
CA GLY A 10 10.28 -1.80 -6.69
C GLY A 10 9.08 -1.24 -7.45
N ILE A 11 9.10 -1.35 -8.78
CA ILE A 11 8.04 -0.90 -9.69
C ILE A 11 6.82 -1.85 -9.77
N GLY A 12 6.56 -2.62 -8.71
CA GLY A 12 5.39 -3.49 -8.60
C GLY A 12 4.09 -2.70 -8.36
N LYS A 13 3.00 -3.38 -7.99
CA LYS A 13 1.67 -2.74 -7.83
C LYS A 13 1.68 -1.53 -6.88
N LEU A 14 2.32 -1.64 -5.71
CA LEU A 14 2.43 -0.54 -4.75
C LEU A 14 3.34 0.59 -5.26
N GLY A 15 4.51 0.25 -5.81
CA GLY A 15 5.43 1.26 -6.35
C GLY A 15 4.82 2.04 -7.51
N ALA A 16 4.10 1.37 -8.41
CA ALA A 16 3.34 2.00 -9.48
C ALA A 16 2.26 2.96 -8.94
N ALA A 17 1.50 2.54 -7.94
CA ALA A 17 0.48 3.38 -7.29
C ALA A 17 1.11 4.63 -6.66
N LEU A 18 2.23 4.48 -5.95
CA LEU A 18 2.95 5.58 -5.33
C LEU A 18 3.46 6.59 -6.37
N VAL A 19 4.16 6.11 -7.41
CA VAL A 19 4.69 6.98 -8.48
C VAL A 19 3.58 7.71 -9.21
N LYS A 20 2.49 7.03 -9.57
CA LYS A 20 1.32 7.67 -10.18
C LYS A 20 0.77 8.80 -9.31
N GLN A 21 0.58 8.56 -8.02
CA GLN A 21 -0.01 9.56 -7.13
C GLN A 21 0.91 10.78 -6.96
N TRP A 22 2.23 10.59 -6.87
CA TRP A 22 3.18 11.72 -6.82
C TRP A 22 3.34 12.43 -8.16
N ASP A 23 3.26 11.72 -9.28
CA ASP A 23 3.24 12.30 -10.62
C ASP A 23 2.06 13.26 -10.80
N MET A 24 0.86 12.86 -10.34
CA MET A 24 -0.32 13.73 -10.30
C MET A 24 -0.14 14.97 -9.42
N LYS A 25 0.80 14.94 -8.47
CA LYS A 25 1.18 16.08 -7.62
C LYS A 25 2.39 16.84 -8.15
N LYS A 26 2.89 16.50 -9.34
CA LYS A 26 4.06 17.09 -9.99
C LYS A 26 5.35 16.95 -9.17
N ARG A 27 5.43 15.91 -8.33
CA ARG A 27 6.61 15.63 -7.52
C ARG A 27 7.54 14.72 -8.30
N ALA A 28 8.80 15.13 -8.41
CA ALA A 28 9.84 14.32 -9.03
C ALA A 28 10.16 13.08 -8.18
N ILE A 29 10.09 11.88 -8.75
CA ILE A 29 10.42 10.61 -8.06
C ILE A 29 11.29 9.74 -8.97
N GLY A 30 12.46 9.34 -8.49
CA GLY A 30 13.29 8.36 -9.18
C GLY A 30 12.76 6.94 -9.00
N ALA A 31 12.80 6.10 -10.03
CA ALA A 31 12.39 4.70 -9.96
C ALA A 31 13.52 3.76 -10.37
N TYR A 32 13.79 2.77 -9.52
CA TYR A 32 14.80 1.75 -9.74
C TYR A 32 14.19 0.38 -9.98
N HIS A 33 14.79 -0.32 -10.93
CA HIS A 33 14.59 -1.74 -11.17
C HIS A 33 15.93 -2.36 -11.64
N SER A 34 16.20 -3.61 -11.28
CA SER A 34 17.47 -4.28 -11.62
C SER A 34 17.72 -4.39 -13.13
N ASN A 35 16.64 -4.55 -13.90
CA ASN A 35 16.64 -4.34 -15.34
C ASN A 35 16.38 -2.85 -15.65
N SER A 36 17.40 -2.17 -16.18
CA SER A 36 17.38 -0.73 -16.49
C SER A 36 16.38 -0.36 -17.59
N GLU A 37 16.15 -1.24 -18.56
CA GLU A 37 15.16 -1.04 -19.63
C GLU A 37 13.74 -1.03 -19.04
N ARG A 38 13.46 -1.93 -18.10
CA ARG A 38 12.19 -1.91 -17.36
C ARG A 38 12.01 -0.64 -16.53
N ALA A 39 13.07 -0.12 -15.92
CA ALA A 39 13.00 1.15 -15.19
C ALA A 39 12.64 2.29 -16.13
N ARG A 40 13.29 2.39 -17.30
CA ARG A 40 13.00 3.41 -18.33
C ARG A 40 11.56 3.33 -18.81
N GLN A 41 11.13 2.17 -19.29
CA GLN A 41 9.77 1.94 -19.78
C GLN A 41 8.71 2.26 -18.72
N PHE A 42 8.98 1.92 -17.46
CA PHE A 42 8.08 2.28 -16.36
C PHE A 42 7.99 3.79 -16.17
N THR A 43 9.11 4.52 -16.22
CA THR A 43 9.13 5.96 -15.99
C THR A 43 8.59 6.79 -17.15
N GLU A 44 8.65 6.28 -18.39
CA GLU A 44 8.08 6.93 -19.57
C GLU A 44 6.55 7.17 -19.46
N ALA A 45 5.87 6.40 -18.61
CA ALA A 45 4.44 6.57 -18.36
C ALA A 45 4.10 7.78 -17.46
N TYR A 46 5.09 8.49 -16.91
CA TYR A 46 4.91 9.55 -15.92
C TYR A 46 5.78 10.77 -16.24
N ALA A 47 5.21 11.96 -16.17
CA ALA A 47 5.91 13.20 -16.54
C ALA A 47 7.00 13.63 -15.53
N TYR A 48 6.87 13.20 -14.28
CA TYR A 48 7.73 13.54 -13.16
C TYR A 48 8.49 12.33 -12.60
N ALA A 49 8.44 11.17 -13.27
CA ALA A 49 9.30 10.04 -12.91
C ALA A 49 10.56 9.99 -13.76
N TYR A 50 11.66 9.50 -13.19
CA TYR A 50 12.91 9.32 -13.92
C TYR A 50 13.61 8.01 -13.51
N PRO A 51 14.31 7.34 -14.42
CA PRO A 51 14.96 6.08 -14.10
C PRO A 51 16.18 6.33 -13.22
N LEU A 52 16.39 5.45 -12.24
CA LEU A 52 17.57 5.44 -11.38
C LEU A 52 18.47 4.25 -11.72
N SER A 53 19.77 4.49 -11.74
CA SER A 53 20.79 3.45 -11.68
C SER A 53 21.08 3.02 -10.24
N LYS A 54 21.74 1.87 -10.07
CA LYS A 54 22.11 1.35 -8.75
C LYS A 54 23.02 2.31 -7.97
N GLN A 55 23.99 2.94 -8.66
CA GLN A 55 24.95 3.88 -8.08
C GLN A 55 24.30 5.18 -7.56
N GLU A 56 23.14 5.56 -8.10
CA GLU A 56 22.42 6.75 -7.69
C GLU A 56 21.64 6.55 -6.39
N LEU A 57 21.33 5.30 -6.02
CA LEU A 57 20.47 4.97 -4.88
C LEU A 57 21.02 5.51 -3.55
N LEU A 58 22.32 5.40 -3.32
CA LEU A 58 22.98 5.87 -2.10
C LEU A 58 23.25 7.39 -2.09
N ARG A 59 22.96 8.08 -3.19
CA ARG A 59 23.07 9.55 -3.33
C ARG A 59 21.73 10.27 -3.10
N LEU A 60 20.67 9.50 -2.84
CA LEU A 60 19.34 10.02 -2.51
C LEU A 60 19.29 10.44 -1.05
N ASP A 61 18.40 11.39 -0.75
CA ASP A 61 18.04 11.70 0.63
C ASP A 61 17.17 10.59 1.21
N VAL A 62 16.26 10.04 0.40
CA VAL A 62 15.31 8.99 0.79
C VAL A 62 15.17 7.94 -0.33
N LEU A 63 15.24 6.66 0.06
CA LEU A 63 14.92 5.53 -0.81
C LEU A 63 13.75 4.72 -0.25
N LEU A 64 12.64 4.70 -0.99
CA LEU A 64 11.46 3.89 -0.66
C LEU A 64 11.67 2.45 -1.12
N LEU A 65 11.52 1.50 -0.21
CA LEU A 65 11.65 0.06 -0.48
C LEU A 65 10.27 -0.55 -0.70
N ALA A 66 9.70 -0.35 -1.88
CA ALA A 66 8.43 -0.93 -2.33
C ALA A 66 8.63 -2.34 -2.91
N LEU A 67 9.42 -3.16 -2.21
CA LEU A 67 9.80 -4.51 -2.61
C LEU A 67 8.99 -5.55 -1.82
N PRO A 68 8.86 -6.78 -2.32
CA PRO A 68 8.40 -7.91 -1.51
C PRO A 68 9.26 -8.04 -0.24
N ALA A 69 8.63 -8.36 0.89
CA ALA A 69 9.28 -8.46 2.21
C ALA A 69 10.55 -9.32 2.19
N ASN A 70 10.50 -10.48 1.53
CA ASN A 70 11.62 -11.41 1.41
C ASN A 70 12.80 -10.87 0.56
N ASN A 71 12.61 -9.78 -0.18
CA ASN A 71 13.64 -9.19 -1.03
C ASN A 71 14.28 -7.94 -0.41
N VAL A 72 13.67 -7.33 0.61
CA VAL A 72 14.13 -6.05 1.17
C VAL A 72 15.54 -6.17 1.76
N ALA A 73 15.78 -7.15 2.63
CA ALA A 73 17.07 -7.30 3.29
C ALA A 73 18.20 -7.62 2.31
N ARG A 74 17.94 -8.51 1.34
CA ARG A 74 18.89 -8.84 0.28
C ARG A 74 19.22 -7.62 -0.58
N PHE A 75 18.22 -6.83 -0.94
CA PHE A 75 18.43 -5.60 -1.71
C PHE A 75 19.29 -4.59 -0.95
N LEU A 76 19.07 -4.44 0.36
CA LEU A 76 19.91 -3.59 1.22
C LEU A 76 21.37 -4.08 1.25
N GLU A 77 21.61 -5.38 1.42
CA GLU A 77 22.96 -5.96 1.36
C GLU A 77 23.65 -5.60 0.03
N GLU A 78 22.98 -5.87 -1.09
CA GLU A 78 23.53 -5.65 -2.43
C GLU A 78 23.89 -4.19 -2.74
N ILE A 79 23.14 -3.21 -2.20
CA ILE A 79 23.46 -1.79 -2.42
C ILE A 79 24.49 -1.27 -1.42
N LEU A 80 24.49 -1.76 -0.17
CA LEU A 80 25.42 -1.31 0.85
C LEU A 80 26.84 -1.84 0.60
N GLU A 81 26.98 -3.01 -0.02
CA GLU A 81 28.28 -3.53 -0.50
C GLU A 81 28.98 -2.60 -1.50
N GLU A 82 28.22 -1.77 -2.23
CA GLU A 82 28.76 -0.79 -3.18
C GLU A 82 29.02 0.59 -2.55
N ALA A 83 28.81 0.74 -1.24
CA ALA A 83 29.01 2.01 -0.55
C ALA A 83 30.51 2.32 -0.38
N GLU A 84 30.98 3.40 -1.02
CA GLU A 84 32.36 3.89 -0.88
C GLU A 84 32.57 4.73 0.41
N GLY A 85 31.57 4.82 1.30
CA GLY A 85 31.64 5.63 2.51
C GLY A 85 30.34 5.64 3.33
N PRO A 86 30.20 6.58 4.30
CA PRO A 86 29.02 6.69 5.14
C PRO A 86 27.73 6.87 4.32
N VAL A 87 26.73 6.04 4.61
CA VAL A 87 25.43 6.11 3.93
C VAL A 87 24.53 7.12 4.64
N HIS A 88 24.15 8.17 3.91
CA HIS A 88 23.27 9.23 4.43
C HIS A 88 21.80 9.05 4.07
N THR A 89 21.52 8.22 3.06
CA THR A 89 20.16 7.89 2.59
C THR A 89 19.34 7.28 3.72
N ILE A 90 18.11 7.76 3.86
CA ILE A 90 17.11 7.14 4.74
C ILE A 90 16.34 6.10 3.92
N PHE A 91 16.38 4.86 4.36
CA PHE A 91 15.63 3.77 3.74
C PHE A 91 14.26 3.64 4.37
N ILE A 92 13.22 3.63 3.54
CA ILE A 92 11.84 3.53 4.01
C ILE A 92 11.29 2.15 3.68
N ASN A 93 11.11 1.33 4.71
CA ASN A 93 10.56 0.00 4.58
C ASN A 93 9.04 0.06 4.37
N MET A 94 8.58 -0.19 3.14
CA MET A 94 7.15 -0.18 2.79
C MET A 94 6.48 -1.56 2.91
N ALA A 95 7.24 -2.64 3.13
CA ALA A 95 6.72 -4.01 3.11
C ALA A 95 5.89 -4.30 4.37
N THR A 96 4.59 -4.57 4.21
CA THR A 96 3.64 -4.73 5.32
C THR A 96 3.85 -5.98 6.17
N SER A 97 4.51 -7.02 5.64
CA SER A 97 4.83 -8.26 6.36
C SER A 97 6.25 -8.31 6.92
N LEU A 98 7.06 -7.27 6.72
CA LEU A 98 8.41 -7.16 7.25
C LEU A 98 8.50 -5.99 8.23
N PHE A 99 8.67 -6.32 9.51
CA PHE A 99 8.73 -5.33 10.57
C PHE A 99 10.01 -4.52 10.51
N THR A 100 9.90 -3.20 10.66
CA THR A 100 11.06 -2.31 10.64
C THR A 100 12.11 -2.63 11.72
N PRO A 101 11.75 -2.98 12.96
CA PRO A 101 12.72 -3.46 13.97
C PRO A 101 13.60 -4.63 13.52
N GLN A 102 13.09 -5.52 12.65
CA GLN A 102 13.89 -6.64 12.13
C GLN A 102 14.98 -6.16 11.18
N LEU A 103 14.70 -5.12 10.39
CA LEU A 103 15.69 -4.51 9.50
C LEU A 103 16.71 -3.67 10.26
N THR A 104 16.27 -2.85 11.23
CA THR A 104 17.20 -2.03 12.02
C THR A 104 18.14 -2.89 12.87
N HIS A 105 17.67 -4.04 13.37
CA HIS A 105 18.54 -4.99 14.05
C HIS A 105 19.60 -5.60 13.12
N LYS A 106 19.22 -5.91 11.87
CA LYS A 106 20.13 -6.48 10.87
C LYS A 106 21.11 -5.45 10.30
N PHE A 107 20.71 -4.19 10.18
CA PHE A 107 21.49 -3.11 9.60
C PHE A 107 21.60 -1.92 10.59
N PRO A 108 22.33 -2.07 11.71
CA PRO A 108 22.33 -1.09 12.79
C PRO A 108 22.96 0.25 12.42
N ASP A 109 23.88 0.27 11.45
CA ASP A 109 24.58 1.49 10.99
C ASP A 109 23.81 2.25 9.91
N VAL A 110 22.63 1.76 9.53
CA VAL A 110 21.82 2.29 8.43
C VAL A 110 20.57 2.98 8.97
N ARG A 111 20.26 4.15 8.40
CA ARG A 111 19.04 4.90 8.77
C ARG A 111 17.84 4.25 8.10
N ILE A 112 17.07 3.47 8.85
CA ILE A 112 15.86 2.79 8.36
C ILE A 112 14.64 3.28 9.14
N ALA A 113 13.57 3.62 8.44
CA ALA A 113 12.27 3.93 9.03
C ALA A 113 11.16 3.13 8.35
N GLY A 114 10.08 2.86 9.09
CA GLY A 114 8.91 2.17 8.58
C GLY A 114 7.85 3.17 8.14
N VAL A 115 7.37 3.05 6.90
CA VAL A 115 6.14 3.71 6.45
C VAL A 115 5.33 2.69 5.69
N LYS A 116 4.21 2.25 6.26
CA LYS A 116 3.41 1.13 5.75
C LYS A 116 2.11 1.66 5.19
N PHE A 117 1.71 1.17 4.02
CA PHE A 117 0.41 1.50 3.45
C PHE A 117 -0.68 0.58 4.03
N MET A 118 -1.72 1.17 4.61
CA MET A 118 -2.92 0.47 5.06
C MET A 118 -3.94 0.46 3.92
N GLY A 119 -4.23 -0.72 3.37
CA GLY A 119 -5.14 -0.90 2.26
C GLY A 119 -4.54 -1.66 1.08
N HIS A 120 -5.29 -1.69 -0.03
CA HIS A 120 -4.91 -2.41 -1.24
C HIS A 120 -4.33 -1.45 -2.28
N SER A 121 -3.21 -1.80 -2.92
CA SER A 121 -2.49 -0.87 -3.83
C SER A 121 -3.34 -0.38 -5.01
N GLN A 122 -4.32 -1.19 -5.46
CA GLN A 122 -5.26 -0.78 -6.50
C GLN A 122 -6.14 0.40 -6.07
N ASP A 123 -6.54 0.45 -4.80
CA ASP A 123 -7.35 1.56 -4.29
C ASP A 123 -6.53 2.85 -4.26
N LEU A 124 -5.26 2.78 -3.82
CA LEU A 124 -4.32 3.91 -3.93
C LEU A 124 -4.10 4.33 -5.39
N TRP A 125 -3.98 3.38 -6.32
CA TRP A 125 -3.83 3.68 -7.73
C TRP A 125 -5.04 4.44 -8.29
N GLU A 126 -6.25 3.96 -8.02
CA GLU A 126 -7.48 4.51 -8.61
C GLU A 126 -7.92 5.81 -7.95
N ARG A 127 -7.80 5.90 -6.62
CA ARG A 127 -8.49 6.92 -5.81
C ARG A 127 -7.55 7.84 -5.05
N GLY A 128 -6.29 7.45 -4.88
CA GLY A 128 -5.35 8.19 -4.05
C GLY A 128 -5.73 8.14 -2.57
N ALA A 129 -5.47 9.23 -1.84
CA ALA A 129 -5.83 9.40 -0.43
C ALA A 129 -5.37 8.24 0.47
N GLY A 130 -4.13 7.80 0.29
CA GLY A 130 -3.61 6.65 1.02
C GLY A 130 -3.53 6.88 2.53
N LEU A 131 -3.66 5.82 3.33
CA LEU A 131 -3.38 5.89 4.76
C LEU A 131 -2.05 5.20 5.05
N PHE A 132 -1.08 5.97 5.55
CA PHE A 132 0.26 5.50 5.88
C PHE A 132 0.45 5.43 7.39
N ILE A 133 1.07 4.35 7.86
CA ILE A 133 1.39 4.12 9.28
C ILE A 133 2.91 4.14 9.48
N THR A 134 3.37 4.81 10.53
CA THR A 134 4.78 4.83 10.93
C THR A 134 4.88 4.76 12.45
N GLU A 135 5.89 4.06 12.99
CA GLU A 135 6.10 4.01 14.44
C GLU A 135 6.97 5.16 14.95
N ALA A 136 7.79 5.74 14.08
CA ALA A 136 8.79 6.73 14.44
C ALA A 136 8.44 8.12 13.88
N ALA A 137 8.93 9.15 14.54
CA ALA A 137 8.87 10.50 14.01
C ALA A 137 9.70 10.59 12.73
N LEU A 138 9.05 10.88 11.60
CA LEU A 138 9.74 11.13 10.33
C LEU A 138 10.22 12.58 10.24
N PRO A 139 11.31 12.84 9.48
CA PRO A 139 11.67 14.19 9.09
C PRO A 139 10.48 14.94 8.48
N ARG A 140 10.35 16.23 8.80
CA ARG A 140 9.20 17.06 8.39
C ARG A 140 8.92 16.99 6.88
N GLN A 141 9.96 17.11 6.06
CA GLN A 141 9.85 17.08 4.60
C GLN A 141 9.34 15.73 4.09
N LEU A 142 9.78 14.62 4.68
CA LEU A 142 9.30 13.28 4.34
C LEU A 142 7.83 13.10 4.73
N LYS A 143 7.44 13.61 5.91
CA LYS A 143 6.04 13.61 6.34
C LYS A 143 5.15 14.43 5.41
N GLU A 144 5.62 15.60 4.97
CA GLU A 144 4.92 16.45 4.01
C GLU A 144 4.77 15.76 2.63
N MET A 145 5.80 15.06 2.16
CA MET A 145 5.75 14.27 0.92
C MET A 145 4.65 13.19 0.95
N PHE A 146 4.53 12.42 2.03
CA PHE A 146 3.46 11.43 2.14
C PHE A 146 2.07 12.08 2.26
N ARG A 147 1.98 13.27 2.85
CA ARG A 147 0.73 14.04 2.98
C ARG A 147 0.17 14.55 1.65
N GLU A 148 1.00 14.65 0.61
CA GLU A 148 0.54 15.03 -0.72
C GLU A 148 -0.37 13.96 -1.34
N ILE A 149 -0.14 12.69 -1.00
CA ILE A 149 -0.84 11.54 -1.58
C ILE A 149 -1.74 10.82 -0.58
N GLY A 150 -1.87 11.33 0.65
CA GLY A 150 -2.62 10.66 1.70
C GLY A 150 -2.49 11.26 3.10
N GLU A 151 -2.89 10.48 4.09
CA GLU A 151 -2.67 10.74 5.51
C GLU A 151 -1.53 9.89 6.04
N ILE A 152 -0.80 10.41 7.02
CA ILE A 152 0.21 9.65 7.75
C ILE A 152 -0.07 9.72 9.25
N LYS A 153 -0.19 8.55 9.89
CA LYS A 153 -0.46 8.40 11.31
C LYS A 153 0.70 7.70 12.01
N VAL A 154 0.92 8.11 13.25
CA VAL A 154 1.86 7.41 14.12
C VAL A 154 1.11 6.31 14.84
N ASP A 155 1.44 5.07 14.54
CA ASP A 155 0.83 3.88 15.13
C ASP A 155 1.77 2.68 14.96
N LYS A 156 1.44 1.56 15.59
CA LYS A 156 2.18 0.30 15.53
C LYS A 156 2.04 -0.39 14.17
N GLU A 157 3.13 -0.95 13.66
CA GLU A 157 3.11 -1.76 12.44
C GLU A 157 2.23 -3.01 12.62
N GLU A 158 2.13 -3.56 13.84
CA GLU A 158 1.28 -4.71 14.16
C GLU A 158 -0.21 -4.39 13.97
N VAL A 159 -0.65 -3.18 14.36
CA VAL A 159 -2.05 -2.76 14.20
C VAL A 159 -2.42 -2.73 12.72
N LEU A 160 -1.53 -2.25 11.86
CA LEU A 160 -1.74 -2.28 10.41
C LEU A 160 -1.85 -3.70 9.88
N GLN A 161 -0.98 -4.61 10.34
CA GLN A 161 -1.01 -6.00 9.90
C GLN A 161 -2.32 -6.68 10.33
N GLU A 162 -2.78 -6.42 11.55
CA GLU A 162 -4.04 -6.94 12.08
C GLU A 162 -5.23 -6.44 11.25
N VAL A 163 -5.32 -5.13 11.02
CA VAL A 163 -6.41 -4.53 10.22
C VAL A 163 -6.41 -5.09 8.80
N ASN A 164 -5.25 -5.12 8.12
CA ASN A 164 -5.15 -5.65 6.76
C ASN A 164 -5.54 -7.13 6.69
N LYS A 165 -5.14 -7.93 7.69
CA LYS A 165 -5.48 -9.35 7.78
C LYS A 165 -6.98 -9.55 7.99
N LEU A 166 -7.57 -8.81 8.93
CA LEU A 166 -9.00 -8.89 9.25
C LEU A 166 -9.87 -8.48 8.07
N ALA A 167 -9.55 -7.34 7.44
CA ALA A 167 -10.29 -6.84 6.28
C ALA A 167 -10.19 -7.81 5.10
N SER A 168 -8.99 -8.33 4.81
CA SER A 168 -8.78 -9.32 3.75
C SER A 168 -9.54 -10.62 4.01
N TYR A 169 -9.52 -11.10 5.26
CA TYR A 169 -10.24 -12.31 5.65
C TYR A 169 -11.74 -12.17 5.40
N TYR A 170 -12.37 -11.10 5.91
CA TYR A 170 -13.80 -10.90 5.71
C TYR A 170 -14.18 -10.62 4.26
N ALA A 171 -13.31 -9.95 3.49
CA ALA A 171 -13.53 -9.76 2.06
C ALA A 171 -13.59 -11.11 1.31
N VAL A 172 -12.61 -11.99 1.56
CA VAL A 172 -12.57 -13.34 0.93
C VAL A 172 -13.73 -14.21 1.43
N LYS A 173 -14.05 -14.16 2.73
CA LYS A 173 -15.19 -14.89 3.30
C LYS A 173 -16.51 -14.46 2.66
N ALA A 174 -16.75 -13.14 2.54
CA ALA A 174 -17.94 -12.61 1.91
C ALA A 174 -18.01 -13.01 0.43
N ALA A 175 -16.89 -12.98 -0.30
CA ALA A 175 -16.85 -13.45 -1.68
C ALA A 175 -17.29 -14.92 -1.77
N PHE A 176 -16.70 -15.81 -0.97
CA PHE A 176 -17.06 -17.23 -0.94
C PHE A 176 -18.54 -17.46 -0.61
N GLU A 177 -19.07 -16.76 0.41
CA GLU A 177 -20.49 -16.87 0.80
C GLU A 177 -21.43 -16.37 -0.30
N ILE A 178 -21.08 -15.30 -1.01
CA ILE A 178 -21.85 -14.81 -2.16
C ILE A 178 -21.83 -15.85 -3.28
N GLU A 179 -20.68 -16.43 -3.60
CA GLU A 179 -20.57 -17.46 -4.63
C GLU A 179 -21.44 -18.68 -4.31
N SER A 180 -21.30 -19.23 -3.10
CA SER A 180 -22.08 -20.39 -2.67
C SER A 180 -23.59 -20.12 -2.69
N ALA A 181 -24.03 -18.96 -2.19
CA ALA A 181 -25.45 -18.61 -2.16
C ALA A 181 -26.07 -18.41 -3.56
N LEU A 182 -25.29 -17.95 -4.54
CA LEU A 182 -25.76 -17.82 -5.93
C LEU A 182 -25.79 -19.19 -6.64
N GLU A 183 -24.80 -20.04 -6.37
CA GLU A 183 -24.70 -21.39 -6.93
C GLU A 183 -25.82 -22.30 -6.40
N GLU A 184 -26.12 -22.26 -5.10
CA GLU A 184 -27.24 -22.99 -4.49
C GLU A 184 -28.60 -22.60 -5.09
N LYS A 185 -28.75 -21.36 -5.56
CA LYS A 185 -29.95 -20.86 -6.23
C LYS A 185 -29.99 -21.16 -7.72
N GLY A 186 -28.96 -21.82 -8.26
CA GLY A 186 -28.85 -22.13 -9.69
C GLY A 186 -28.76 -20.89 -10.58
N LEU A 187 -28.23 -19.79 -10.07
CA LEU A 187 -28.14 -18.53 -10.82
C LEU A 187 -26.96 -18.55 -11.83
N PRO A 188 -27.08 -17.82 -12.96
CA PRO A 188 -26.02 -17.77 -13.96
C PRO A 188 -24.69 -17.25 -13.42
N SER A 189 -23.57 -17.78 -13.94
CA SER A 189 -22.21 -17.38 -13.55
C SER A 189 -21.92 -15.89 -13.78
N GLU A 190 -22.54 -15.28 -14.79
CA GLU A 190 -22.44 -13.85 -15.08
C GLU A 190 -22.95 -12.99 -13.91
N TYR A 191 -23.93 -13.49 -13.15
CA TYR A 191 -24.46 -12.77 -11.97
C TYR A 191 -23.47 -12.85 -10.82
N LYS A 192 -22.75 -13.97 -10.68
CA LYS A 192 -21.66 -14.14 -9.72
C LYS A 192 -20.56 -13.11 -9.96
N GLU A 193 -20.10 -13.00 -11.20
CA GLU A 193 -19.07 -12.01 -11.57
C GLU A 193 -19.52 -10.58 -11.27
N ARG A 194 -20.77 -10.23 -11.63
CA ARG A 194 -21.32 -8.90 -11.33
C ARG A 194 -21.51 -8.64 -9.85
N ALA A 195 -21.92 -9.64 -9.08
CA ALA A 195 -22.06 -9.52 -7.63
C ALA A 195 -20.72 -9.21 -6.94
N LEU A 196 -19.67 -9.94 -7.31
CA LEU A 196 -18.34 -9.81 -6.72
C LEU A 196 -17.57 -8.57 -7.19
N ALA A 197 -17.67 -8.23 -8.49
CA ALA A 197 -16.87 -7.13 -9.06
C ALA A 197 -17.52 -5.76 -8.90
N SER A 198 -18.83 -5.68 -8.64
CA SER A 198 -19.56 -4.41 -8.62
C SER A 198 -20.50 -4.28 -7.42
N LEU A 199 -21.49 -5.15 -7.27
CA LEU A 199 -22.56 -4.94 -6.28
C LEU A 199 -22.03 -4.97 -4.84
N ALA A 200 -21.33 -6.04 -4.45
CA ALA A 200 -20.83 -6.16 -3.09
C ALA A 200 -19.76 -5.10 -2.74
N PRO A 201 -18.74 -4.83 -3.58
CA PRO A 201 -17.78 -3.76 -3.30
C PRO A 201 -18.43 -2.38 -3.12
N GLU A 202 -19.40 -2.01 -3.96
CA GLU A 202 -20.04 -0.69 -3.87
C GLU A 202 -21.04 -0.58 -2.72
N MET A 203 -21.68 -1.69 -2.33
CA MET A 203 -22.47 -1.75 -1.10
C MET A 203 -21.61 -1.56 0.15
N ILE A 204 -20.48 -2.24 0.25
CA ILE A 204 -19.51 -2.07 1.35
C ILE A 204 -18.98 -0.63 1.38
N ARG A 205 -18.64 -0.08 0.20
CA ARG A 205 -18.17 1.30 0.09
C ARG A 205 -19.23 2.30 0.56
N SER A 206 -20.46 2.15 0.09
CA SER A 206 -21.59 3.00 0.49
C SER A 206 -21.84 2.91 1.99
N TYR A 207 -21.75 1.72 2.58
CA TYR A 207 -21.84 1.50 4.02
C TYR A 207 -20.74 2.24 4.78
N SER A 208 -19.47 2.08 4.36
CA SER A 208 -18.33 2.74 5.01
C SER A 208 -18.41 4.27 4.98
N GLN A 209 -19.12 4.84 3.99
CA GLN A 209 -19.31 6.28 3.84
C GLN A 209 -20.61 6.80 4.47
N GLY A 210 -21.45 5.93 5.04
CA GLY A 210 -22.78 6.32 5.53
C GLY A 210 -23.76 6.75 4.42
N LYS A 211 -23.55 6.31 3.17
CA LYS A 211 -24.32 6.71 1.98
C LYS A 211 -25.22 5.61 1.42
N VAL A 212 -25.63 4.68 2.27
CA VAL A 212 -26.46 3.53 1.85
C VAL A 212 -27.87 4.00 1.49
N GLY A 213 -28.30 3.70 0.26
CA GLY A 213 -29.65 4.00 -0.23
C GLY A 213 -30.75 3.16 0.44
N HIS A 214 -32.01 3.41 0.09
CA HIS A 214 -33.17 2.78 0.74
C HIS A 214 -33.10 1.24 0.80
N PHE A 215 -32.79 0.59 -0.33
CA PHE A 215 -32.62 -0.86 -0.38
C PHE A 215 -31.57 -1.38 0.59
N GLY A 216 -30.41 -0.72 0.65
CA GLY A 216 -29.35 -1.15 1.56
C GLY A 216 -29.69 -0.92 3.04
N GLN A 217 -30.51 0.08 3.38
CA GLN A 217 -31.01 0.25 4.75
C GLN A 217 -31.91 -0.90 5.17
N GLN A 218 -32.73 -1.44 4.26
CA GLN A 218 -33.55 -2.63 4.52
C GLN A 218 -32.66 -3.84 4.82
N VAL A 219 -31.64 -4.08 3.98
CA VAL A 219 -30.67 -5.17 4.19
C VAL A 219 -29.94 -5.05 5.54
N ILE A 220 -29.55 -3.83 5.94
CA ILE A 220 -28.92 -3.59 7.26
C ILE A 220 -29.87 -3.92 8.40
N GLN A 221 -31.16 -3.59 8.26
CA GLN A 221 -32.16 -3.86 9.29
C GLN A 221 -32.40 -5.36 9.43
N GLU A 222 -32.59 -6.08 8.33
CA GLU A 222 -32.71 -7.55 8.30
C GLU A 222 -31.49 -8.21 8.97
N LEU A 223 -30.27 -7.79 8.61
CA LEU A 223 -29.04 -8.34 9.20
C LEU A 223 -28.97 -8.11 10.72
N LYS A 224 -29.41 -6.95 11.21
CA LYS A 224 -29.43 -6.64 12.66
C LYS A 224 -30.42 -7.52 13.41
N GLU A 225 -31.56 -7.85 12.80
CA GLU A 225 -32.57 -8.72 13.40
C GLU A 225 -32.07 -10.17 13.48
N ASP A 226 -31.46 -10.66 12.40
CA ASP A 226 -30.84 -12.00 12.36
C ASP A 226 -29.73 -12.17 13.41
N LEU A 227 -28.86 -11.17 13.56
CA LEU A 227 -27.78 -11.20 14.55
C LEU A 227 -28.31 -11.17 15.99
N LYS A 228 -29.43 -10.47 16.26
CA LYS A 228 -30.07 -10.48 17.58
C LYS A 228 -30.71 -11.83 17.90
N GLY A 229 -31.37 -12.45 16.92
CA GLY A 229 -31.97 -13.78 17.06
C GLY A 229 -30.93 -14.86 17.41
N LYS A 230 -29.77 -14.83 16.76
CA LYS A 230 -28.65 -15.76 17.02
C LYS A 230 -27.95 -15.57 18.36
N GLN A 231 -28.12 -14.43 19.03
CA GLN A 231 -27.60 -14.20 20.39
C GLN A 231 -28.55 -14.71 21.50
N HIS A 232 -29.79 -15.04 21.14
CA HIS A 232 -30.82 -15.53 22.05
C HIS A 232 -31.20 -17.00 21.78
N SER A 233 -30.44 -17.69 20.92
CA SER A 233 -30.56 -19.12 20.59
C SER A 233 -29.33 -19.87 21.07
#